data_AF-A0A554L1H6-F1
#
_entry.id   AF-A0A554L1H6-F1
#
_cell.length_a   1.000
_cell.length_b   1.000
_cell.length_c   1.000
_cell.angle_alpha   90.00
_cell.angle_beta   90.00
_cell.angle_gamma   90.00
#
_symmetry.space_group_name_H-M   'P 1'
#
loop_
_entity.id
_entity.type
_entity.pdbx_description
1 polymer ?
#
loop_
_entity_poly.entity_id
_entity_poly.type
_entity_poly.pdbx_seq_one_letter_code
_entity_poly.pdbx_strand_id
1 'polypeptide(L)'
;MSDLTNSVKNTLTSLISGAGGVVSTAQNVAKDNVVKAVQGVGTVTESGTQAITDVITGGVEAISTAGVSVTDGVVGLVRGVVDGAKEVGVDTTEAAGEAASTVVKTVSEVGGDVGEAAVSAVTGAIEAAGDVGEDTGTLAKGAVMGILKAADEISSEAGSLVRKALLNAATLPHDIIDALLTGKTE
;
A
#
# COMPACT_ATOMS: atom_id res chain seq x y z
N MET A 1 7.27 -13.87 9.95
CA MET A 1 6.92 -12.53 10.45
C MET A 1 8.12 -11.95 11.15
N SER A 2 8.46 -10.70 10.85
CA SER A 2 9.55 -9.98 11.51
C SER A 2 9.07 -9.32 12.81
N ASP A 3 10.03 -8.85 13.62
CA ASP A 3 9.72 -8.05 14.82
C ASP A 3 8.99 -6.75 14.46
N LEU A 4 9.30 -6.17 13.29
CA LEU A 4 8.63 -4.97 12.78
C LEU A 4 7.16 -5.24 12.45
N THR A 5 6.85 -6.34 11.75
CA THR A 5 5.47 -6.76 11.46
C THR A 5 4.64 -6.85 12.75
N ASN A 6 5.17 -7.54 13.77
CA ASN A 6 4.48 -7.72 15.05
C ASN A 6 4.30 -6.38 15.79
N SER A 7 5.32 -5.53 15.77
CA SER A 7 5.28 -4.21 16.41
C SER A 7 4.22 -3.30 15.78
N VAL A 8 4.20 -3.22 14.45
CA VAL A 8 3.20 -2.46 13.69
C VAL A 8 1.81 -3.01 13.97
N LYS A 9 1.64 -4.33 13.90
CA LYS A 9 0.36 -4.98 14.14
C LYS A 9 -0.21 -4.64 15.51
N ASN A 10 0.59 -4.82 16.57
CA ASN A 10 0.17 -4.57 17.94
C ASN A 10 -0.13 -3.08 18.18
N THR A 11 0.74 -2.19 17.70
CA THR A 11 0.56 -0.74 17.84
C THR A 11 -0.70 -0.28 17.12
N LEU A 12 -0.88 -0.69 15.87
CA LEU A 12 -2.01 -0.27 15.06
C LEU A 12 -3.33 -0.81 15.61
N THR A 13 -3.38 -2.09 16.01
CA THR A 13 -4.57 -2.70 16.63
C THR A 13 -4.99 -1.92 17.89
N SER A 14 -4.03 -1.55 18.73
CA SER A 14 -4.29 -0.77 19.95
C SER A 14 -4.83 0.63 19.66
N LEU A 15 -4.30 1.31 18.63
CA LEU A 15 -4.68 2.68 18.32
C LEU A 15 -6.02 2.76 17.57
N ILE A 16 -6.22 1.90 16.57
CA ILE A 16 -7.46 1.87 15.79
C ILE A 16 -8.67 1.50 16.65
N SER A 17 -8.49 0.62 17.65
CA SER A 17 -9.56 0.26 18.59
C SER A 17 -9.98 1.43 19.51
N GLY A 18 -9.15 2.47 19.62
CA GLY A 18 -9.38 3.63 20.51
C GLY A 18 -9.50 4.99 19.81
N ALA A 19 -9.28 5.08 18.49
CA ALA A 19 -9.23 6.33 17.73
C ALA A 19 -10.37 6.44 16.70
N GLY A 20 -10.82 7.67 16.42
CA GLY A 20 -11.92 7.94 15.49
C GLY A 20 -11.55 8.00 14.00
N GLY A 21 -10.28 7.79 13.62
CA GLY A 21 -9.81 7.93 12.23
C GLY A 21 -8.85 6.82 11.82
N VAL A 22 -9.34 5.82 11.08
CA VAL A 22 -8.55 4.66 10.62
C VAL A 22 -7.46 5.10 9.66
N VAL A 23 -7.79 5.90 8.64
CA VAL A 23 -6.84 6.38 7.61
C VAL A 23 -5.66 7.11 8.25
N SER A 24 -5.92 8.14 9.06
CA SER A 24 -4.87 8.94 9.69
C SER A 24 -4.04 8.15 10.69
N THR A 25 -4.65 7.21 11.41
CA THR A 25 -3.94 6.34 12.36
C THR A 25 -3.01 5.37 11.62
N ALA A 26 -3.52 4.72 10.58
CA ALA A 26 -2.73 3.83 9.72
C ALA A 26 -1.58 4.58 9.04
N GLN A 27 -1.83 5.78 8.52
CA GLN A 27 -0.80 6.64 7.91
C GLN A 27 0.32 6.98 8.89
N ASN A 28 -0.01 7.50 10.08
CA ASN A 28 1.00 7.89 11.06
C ASN A 28 1.83 6.67 11.52
N VAL A 29 1.17 5.55 11.83
CA VAL A 29 1.87 4.33 12.25
C VAL A 29 2.76 3.80 11.14
N ALA A 30 2.28 3.75 9.90
CA ALA A 30 3.07 3.27 8.78
C ALA A 30 4.29 4.16 8.53
N LYS A 31 4.09 5.49 8.48
CA LYS A 31 5.15 6.47 8.31
C LYS A 31 6.23 6.33 9.38
N ASP A 32 5.84 6.39 10.65
CA ASP A 32 6.77 6.33 11.78
C ASP A 32 7.60 5.04 11.77
N ASN A 33 6.99 3.91 11.42
CA ASN A 33 7.68 2.63 11.41
C ASN A 33 8.62 2.47 10.22
N VAL A 34 8.26 2.96 9.02
CA VAL A 34 9.20 3.00 7.89
C VAL A 34 10.40 3.87 8.22
N VAL A 35 10.17 5.07 8.75
CA VAL A 35 11.25 6.00 9.14
C VAL A 35 12.18 5.36 10.18
N LYS A 36 11.61 4.80 11.27
CA LYS A 36 12.38 4.14 12.34
C LYS A 36 13.15 2.93 11.83
N ALA A 37 12.54 2.10 10.99
CA ALA A 37 13.17 0.88 10.48
C ALA A 37 14.38 1.22 9.60
N VAL A 38 14.24 2.18 8.69
CA VAL A 38 15.33 2.56 7.77
C VAL A 38 16.45 3.30 8.52
N GLN A 39 16.11 4.22 9.42
CA GLN A 39 17.10 4.94 10.22
C GLN A 39 17.81 4.04 11.24
N GLY A 40 17.15 3.01 11.75
CA GLY A 40 17.72 2.08 12.73
C GLY A 40 18.80 1.15 12.16
N VAL A 41 18.76 0.87 10.85
CA VAL A 41 19.67 -0.08 10.17
C VAL A 41 20.80 0.63 9.42
N GLY A 42 20.64 1.91 9.07
CA GLY A 42 21.70 2.75 8.50
C GLY A 42 21.99 2.54 7.00
N THR A 43 21.32 1.59 6.35
CA THR A 43 21.36 1.35 4.90
C THR A 43 19.98 1.57 4.28
N VAL A 44 19.86 2.51 3.35
CA VAL A 44 18.56 2.92 2.79
C VAL A 44 18.03 1.93 1.73
N THR A 45 18.90 1.26 0.98
CA THR A 45 18.51 0.48 -0.21
C THR A 45 17.78 -0.83 0.11
N GLU A 46 18.40 -1.82 0.74
CA GLU A 46 17.71 -3.11 1.02
C GLU A 46 16.74 -3.02 2.21
N SER A 47 17.01 -2.14 3.17
CA SER A 47 16.19 -2.03 4.39
C SER A 47 14.89 -1.25 4.17
N GLY A 48 14.82 -0.38 3.16
CA GLY A 48 13.64 0.40 2.83
C GLY A 48 12.47 -0.45 2.35
N THR A 49 12.69 -1.23 1.29
CA THR A 49 11.66 -2.09 0.69
C THR A 49 11.17 -3.16 1.68
N GLN A 50 12.07 -3.81 2.42
CA GLN A 50 11.67 -4.79 3.44
C GLN A 50 10.86 -4.14 4.58
N ALA A 51 11.23 -2.94 5.02
CA ALA A 51 10.46 -2.21 6.03
C ALA A 51 9.05 -1.89 5.54
N ILE A 52 8.90 -1.50 4.27
CA ILE A 52 7.59 -1.27 3.65
C ILE A 52 6.76 -2.55 3.66
N THR A 53 7.32 -3.67 3.20
CA THR A 53 6.63 -4.97 3.19
C THR A 53 6.18 -5.36 4.61
N ASP A 54 7.06 -5.24 5.59
CA ASP A 54 6.78 -5.60 6.99
C ASP A 54 5.69 -4.72 7.61
N VAL A 55 5.74 -3.41 7.35
CA VAL A 55 4.76 -2.41 7.82
C VAL A 55 3.39 -2.66 7.20
N ILE A 56 3.34 -2.88 5.89
CA ILE A 56 2.08 -3.15 5.18
C ILE A 56 1.47 -4.46 5.68
N THR A 57 2.27 -5.52 5.80
CA THR A 57 1.81 -6.83 6.28
C THR A 57 1.23 -6.71 7.69
N GLY A 58 1.99 -6.13 8.61
CA GLY A 58 1.55 -5.96 10.00
C GLY A 58 0.34 -5.05 10.13
N GLY A 59 0.29 -4.00 9.29
CA GLY A 59 -0.82 -3.07 9.24
C GLY A 59 -2.12 -3.70 8.76
N VAL A 60 -2.09 -4.39 7.61
CA VAL A 60 -3.26 -5.06 7.03
C VAL A 60 -3.78 -6.15 7.98
N GLU A 61 -2.89 -6.93 8.59
CA GLU A 61 -3.28 -7.93 9.59
C GLU A 61 -3.93 -7.29 10.82
N ALA A 62 -3.42 -6.15 11.30
CA ALA A 62 -4.02 -5.41 12.40
C ALA A 62 -5.41 -4.87 12.07
N ILE A 63 -5.55 -4.28 10.88
CA ILE A 63 -6.83 -3.75 10.40
C ILE A 63 -7.86 -4.89 10.26
N SER A 64 -7.46 -6.02 9.67
CA SER A 64 -8.27 -7.22 9.56
C SER A 64 -8.69 -7.77 10.94
N THR A 65 -7.74 -7.86 11.88
CA THR A 65 -8.00 -8.34 13.25
C THR A 65 -8.91 -7.40 14.03
N ALA A 66 -8.76 -6.09 13.84
CA ALA A 66 -9.60 -5.07 14.49
C ALA A 66 -11.03 -5.02 13.94
N GLY A 67 -11.30 -5.67 12.81
CA GLY A 67 -12.63 -5.70 12.18
C GLY A 67 -13.07 -4.33 11.65
N VAL A 68 -12.13 -3.42 11.39
CA VAL A 68 -12.42 -2.12 10.79
C VAL A 68 -12.35 -2.19 9.27
N SER A 69 -12.73 -1.10 8.61
CA SER A 69 -12.67 -0.96 7.15
C SER A 69 -11.25 -1.22 6.62
N VAL A 70 -11.08 -2.32 5.88
CA VAL A 70 -9.81 -2.70 5.25
C VAL A 70 -9.39 -1.66 4.22
N THR A 71 -10.34 -1.08 3.49
CA THR A 71 -10.06 -0.07 2.47
C THR A 71 -9.48 1.20 3.03
N ASP A 72 -10.12 1.79 4.06
CA ASP A 72 -9.62 2.99 4.74
C ASP A 72 -8.25 2.73 5.38
N GLY A 73 -8.10 1.55 5.97
CA GLY A 73 -6.83 1.11 6.54
C GLY A 73 -5.72 1.03 5.48
N VAL A 74 -5.99 0.41 4.34
CA VAL A 74 -5.05 0.28 3.22
C VAL A 74 -4.68 1.64 2.65
N VAL A 75 -5.64 2.55 2.43
CA VAL A 75 -5.36 3.92 1.97
C VAL A 75 -4.36 4.60 2.91
N GLY A 76 -4.64 4.56 4.22
CA GLY A 76 -3.76 5.15 5.22
C GLY A 76 -2.38 4.50 5.24
N LEU A 77 -2.30 3.18 5.21
CA LEU A 77 -1.02 2.46 5.21
C LEU A 77 -0.16 2.83 4.00
N VAL A 78 -0.73 2.81 2.79
CA VAL A 78 0.02 3.12 1.56
C VAL A 78 0.50 4.57 1.57
N ARG A 79 -0.34 5.52 2.02
CA ARG A 79 0.10 6.91 2.23
C ARG A 79 1.27 6.99 3.18
N GLY A 80 1.14 6.36 4.34
CA GLY A 80 2.16 6.43 5.40
C GLY A 80 3.49 5.84 4.96
N VAL A 81 3.50 4.71 4.26
CA VAL A 81 4.77 4.12 3.79
C VAL A 81 5.42 4.95 2.69
N VAL A 82 4.66 5.57 1.79
CA VAL A 82 5.22 6.45 0.74
C VAL A 82 5.76 7.75 1.36
N ASP A 83 5.03 8.36 2.30
CA ASP A 83 5.49 9.51 3.06
C ASP A 83 6.78 9.20 3.84
N GLY A 84 6.80 8.04 4.50
CA GLY A 84 7.96 7.55 5.24
C GLY A 84 9.15 7.31 4.32
N ALA A 85 8.93 6.63 3.18
CA ALA A 85 9.92 6.38 2.16
C ALA A 85 10.56 7.69 1.65
N LYS A 86 9.73 8.69 1.34
CA LYS A 86 10.21 10.03 0.94
C LYS A 86 11.13 10.66 1.98
N GLU A 87 10.74 10.57 3.26
CA GLU A 87 11.49 11.17 4.37
C GLU A 87 12.87 10.53 4.58
N VAL A 88 12.99 9.23 4.31
CA VAL A 88 14.28 8.50 4.41
C VAL A 88 15.03 8.37 3.07
N GLY A 89 14.51 8.96 1.99
CA GLY A 89 15.17 8.97 0.68
C GLY A 89 15.05 7.65 -0.11
N VAL A 90 14.07 6.80 0.22
CA VAL A 90 13.67 5.66 -0.62
C VAL A 90 12.86 6.18 -1.81
N ASP A 91 13.00 5.54 -2.97
CA ASP A 91 12.22 5.90 -4.15
C ASP A 91 10.72 5.68 -3.88
N THR A 92 9.95 6.75 -4.02
CA THR A 92 8.50 6.80 -3.74
C THR A 92 7.67 6.00 -4.72
N THR A 93 8.11 5.87 -5.97
CA THR A 93 7.41 5.09 -6.99
C THR A 93 7.62 3.59 -6.74
N GLU A 94 8.86 3.21 -6.40
CA GLU A 94 9.19 1.85 -5.93
C GLU A 94 8.42 1.53 -4.64
N ALA A 95 8.41 2.45 -3.67
CA ALA A 95 7.67 2.29 -2.42
C ALA A 95 6.17 2.11 -2.65
N ALA A 96 5.56 2.92 -3.52
CA ALA A 96 4.15 2.80 -3.88
C ALA A 96 3.85 1.45 -4.55
N GLY A 97 4.72 1.01 -5.47
CA GLY A 97 4.61 -0.28 -6.14
C GLY A 97 4.74 -1.47 -5.17
N GLU A 98 5.74 -1.45 -4.31
CA GLU A 98 5.97 -2.49 -3.30
C GLU A 98 4.83 -2.54 -2.28
N ALA A 99 4.40 -1.37 -1.78
CA ALA A 99 3.31 -1.28 -0.82
C ALA A 99 2.02 -1.85 -1.42
N ALA A 100 1.67 -1.44 -2.64
CA ALA A 100 0.46 -1.89 -3.30
C ALA A 100 0.50 -3.39 -3.67
N SER A 101 1.66 -3.88 -4.11
CA SER A 101 1.92 -5.33 -4.30
C SER A 101 1.72 -6.11 -3.01
N THR A 102 2.32 -5.65 -1.90
CA THR A 102 2.22 -6.30 -0.59
C THR A 102 0.79 -6.29 -0.08
N VAL A 103 0.06 -5.18 -0.22
CA VAL A 103 -1.36 -5.09 0.15
C VAL A 103 -2.17 -6.21 -0.52
N VAL A 104 -2.04 -6.38 -1.83
CA VAL A 104 -2.82 -7.39 -2.58
C VAL A 104 -2.51 -8.80 -2.08
N LYS A 105 -1.23 -9.10 -1.83
CA LYS A 105 -0.79 -10.39 -1.29
C LYS A 105 -1.34 -10.63 0.10
N THR A 106 -1.13 -9.70 1.03
CA THR A 106 -1.58 -9.85 2.42
C THR A 106 -3.11 -9.89 2.51
N VAL A 107 -3.83 -9.07 1.74
CA VAL A 107 -5.30 -9.11 1.71
C VAL A 107 -5.79 -10.48 1.20
N SER A 108 -5.15 -11.03 0.16
CA SER A 108 -5.46 -12.39 -0.31
C SER A 108 -5.22 -13.45 0.78
N GLU A 109 -4.13 -13.32 1.55
CA GLU A 109 -3.78 -14.26 2.63
C GLU A 109 -4.76 -14.21 3.80
N VAL A 110 -5.25 -13.02 4.17
CA VAL A 110 -6.26 -12.85 5.23
C VAL A 110 -7.70 -13.05 4.72
N GLY A 111 -7.88 -13.41 3.44
CA GLY A 111 -9.17 -13.72 2.83
C GLY A 111 -10.08 -12.50 2.56
N GLY A 112 -9.49 -11.32 2.37
CA GLY A 112 -10.23 -10.10 2.02
C GLY A 112 -10.43 -9.92 0.50
N ASP A 113 -11.13 -8.83 0.13
CA ASP A 113 -11.37 -8.49 -1.29
C ASP A 113 -10.12 -7.85 -1.92
N VAL A 114 -9.42 -8.62 -2.75
CA VAL A 114 -8.20 -8.17 -3.44
C VAL A 114 -8.45 -7.06 -4.48
N GLY A 115 -9.66 -6.99 -5.05
CA GLY A 115 -10.03 -5.93 -6.00
C GLY A 115 -10.24 -4.59 -5.29
N GLU A 116 -10.95 -4.60 -4.17
CA GLU A 116 -11.16 -3.42 -3.35
C GLU A 116 -9.85 -2.92 -2.72
N ALA A 117 -9.00 -3.86 -2.26
CA ALA A 117 -7.67 -3.55 -1.75
C ALA A 117 -6.76 -2.96 -2.83
N ALA A 118 -6.81 -3.45 -4.06
CA ALA A 118 -6.08 -2.87 -5.18
C ALA A 118 -6.49 -1.41 -5.42
N VAL A 119 -7.79 -1.12 -5.50
CA VAL A 119 -8.30 0.25 -5.69
C VAL A 119 -7.89 1.15 -4.54
N SER A 120 -7.97 0.65 -3.31
CA SER A 120 -7.57 1.38 -2.09
C SER A 120 -6.08 1.69 -2.09
N ALA A 121 -5.24 0.75 -2.52
CA ALA A 121 -3.79 0.95 -2.60
C ALA A 121 -3.41 2.01 -3.65
N VAL A 122 -4.03 1.99 -4.84
CA VAL A 122 -3.81 3.06 -5.84
C VAL A 122 -4.29 4.40 -5.32
N THR A 123 -5.43 4.43 -4.64
CA THR A 123 -5.96 5.66 -4.02
C THR A 123 -4.97 6.21 -2.99
N GLY A 124 -4.44 5.36 -2.11
CA GLY A 124 -3.41 5.74 -1.15
C GLY A 124 -2.15 6.28 -1.82
N ALA A 125 -1.70 5.68 -2.92
CA ALA A 125 -0.55 6.19 -3.67
C ALA A 125 -0.80 7.56 -4.33
N ILE A 126 -2.00 7.78 -4.87
CA ILE A 126 -2.40 9.08 -5.45
C ILE A 126 -2.43 10.16 -4.38
N GLU A 127 -3.04 9.87 -3.23
CA GLU A 127 -3.09 10.81 -2.11
C GLU A 127 -1.69 11.10 -1.57
N ALA A 128 -0.84 10.08 -1.46
CA ALA A 128 0.55 10.23 -1.06
C ALA A 128 1.32 11.14 -2.01
N ALA A 129 1.12 11.03 -3.33
CA ALA A 129 1.75 11.91 -4.30
C ALA A 129 1.44 13.39 -4.03
N GLY A 130 0.20 13.70 -3.63
CA GLY A 130 -0.18 15.03 -3.18
C GLY A 130 0.55 15.46 -1.90
N ASP A 131 0.69 14.54 -0.93
CA ASP A 131 1.37 14.79 0.35
C ASP A 131 2.88 15.01 0.18
N VAL A 132 3.54 14.26 -0.72
CA VAL A 132 4.99 14.32 -0.97
C VAL A 132 5.40 15.27 -2.11
N GLY A 133 4.44 15.90 -2.78
CA GLY A 133 4.67 16.84 -3.88
C GLY A 133 5.16 16.19 -5.18
N GLU A 134 4.71 14.97 -5.46
CA GLU A 134 5.07 14.20 -6.65
C GLU A 134 3.92 14.10 -7.66
N ASP A 135 4.25 13.63 -8.87
CA ASP A 135 3.25 13.41 -9.92
C ASP A 135 2.33 12.24 -9.54
N THR A 136 1.04 12.54 -9.42
CA THR A 136 0.00 11.56 -9.07
C THR A 136 -0.08 10.42 -10.07
N GLY A 137 0.14 10.70 -11.36
CA GLY A 137 0.13 9.69 -12.41
C GLY A 137 1.26 8.68 -12.30
N THR A 138 2.45 9.15 -11.90
CA THR A 138 3.66 8.34 -11.72
C THR A 138 3.49 7.38 -10.55
N LEU A 139 3.02 7.85 -9.40
CA LEU A 139 2.77 6.99 -8.24
C LEU A 139 1.59 6.03 -8.46
N ALA A 140 0.51 6.50 -9.11
CA ALA A 140 -0.59 5.64 -9.50
C ALA A 140 -0.11 4.51 -10.43
N LYS A 141 0.74 4.83 -11.42
CA LYS A 141 1.34 3.85 -12.32
C LYS A 141 2.21 2.84 -11.57
N GLY A 142 3.08 3.31 -10.67
CA GLY A 142 3.92 2.44 -9.83
C GLY A 142 3.08 1.46 -9.01
N ALA A 143 2.04 1.97 -8.32
CA ALA A 143 1.10 1.17 -7.55
C ALA A 143 0.37 0.13 -8.43
N VAL A 144 -0.22 0.55 -9.56
CA VAL A 144 -0.94 -0.36 -10.47
C VAL A 144 -0.02 -1.46 -10.98
N MET A 145 1.22 -1.14 -11.37
CA MET A 145 2.18 -2.15 -11.81
C MET A 145 2.50 -3.18 -10.72
N GLY A 146 2.72 -2.71 -9.48
CA GLY A 146 2.94 -3.59 -8.32
C GLY A 146 1.74 -4.51 -8.04
N ILE A 147 0.53 -3.95 -8.08
CA ILE A 147 -0.71 -4.69 -7.88
C ILE A 147 -0.91 -5.75 -8.96
N LEU A 148 -0.77 -5.39 -10.24
CA LEU A 148 -1.00 -6.33 -11.35
C LEU A 148 -0.01 -7.50 -11.28
N LYS A 149 1.26 -7.21 -10.99
CA LYS A 149 2.28 -8.25 -10.77
C LYS A 149 1.89 -9.17 -9.62
N ALA A 150 1.53 -8.61 -8.47
CA ALA A 150 1.12 -9.38 -7.30
C ALA A 150 -0.12 -10.24 -7.57
N ALA A 151 -1.14 -9.68 -8.22
CA ALA A 151 -2.38 -10.37 -8.54
C ALA A 151 -2.14 -11.53 -9.52
N ASP A 152 -1.33 -11.32 -10.56
CA ASP A 152 -0.98 -12.36 -11.53
C ASP A 152 -0.10 -13.47 -10.90
N GLU A 153 0.73 -13.13 -9.90
CA GLU A 153 1.48 -14.11 -9.08
C GLU A 153 0.57 -14.96 -8.18
N ILE A 154 -0.55 -14.40 -7.69
CA ILE A 154 -1.54 -15.13 -6.89
C ILE A 154 -2.31 -16.13 -7.75
N SER A 155 -2.98 -15.63 -8.80
CA SER A 155 -3.69 -16.46 -9.79
C SER A 155 -4.16 -15.65 -11.00
N SER A 156 -4.51 -16.33 -12.10
CA SER A 156 -5.12 -15.68 -13.27
C SER A 156 -6.47 -15.05 -12.95
N GLU A 157 -7.24 -15.66 -12.03
CA GLU A 157 -8.53 -15.12 -11.57
C GLU A 157 -8.34 -13.85 -10.74
N ALA A 158 -7.36 -13.82 -9.82
CA ALA A 158 -7.05 -12.64 -9.02
C ALA A 158 -6.57 -11.48 -9.90
N GLY A 159 -5.68 -11.75 -10.87
CA GLY A 159 -5.27 -10.80 -11.90
C GLY A 159 -6.47 -10.22 -12.65
N SER A 160 -7.38 -11.07 -13.14
CA SER A 160 -8.58 -10.61 -13.86
C SER A 160 -9.52 -9.77 -13.00
N LEU A 161 -9.71 -10.15 -11.73
CA LEU A 161 -10.55 -9.41 -10.78
C LEU A 161 -9.99 -8.02 -10.52
N VAL A 162 -8.69 -7.92 -10.25
CA VAL A 162 -7.99 -6.65 -10.00
C VAL A 162 -8.07 -5.73 -11.21
N ARG A 163 -7.77 -6.23 -12.42
CA ARG A 163 -7.86 -5.45 -13.66
C ARG A 163 -9.25 -4.86 -13.84
N LYS A 164 -10.29 -5.66 -13.58
CA LYS A 164 -11.69 -5.21 -13.62
C LYS A 164 -12.00 -4.19 -12.53
N ALA A 165 -11.53 -4.38 -11.30
CA ALA A 165 -11.77 -3.45 -10.20
C ALA A 165 -11.15 -2.08 -10.50
N LEU A 166 -9.88 -2.06 -10.95
CA LEU A 166 -9.16 -0.84 -11.32
C LEU A 166 -9.83 -0.08 -12.46
N LEU A 167 -10.32 -0.77 -13.51
CA LEU A 167 -11.05 -0.13 -14.61
C LEU A 167 -12.40 0.47 -14.20
N ASN A 168 -13.09 -0.15 -13.25
CA ASN A 168 -14.42 0.32 -12.80
C ASN A 168 -14.33 1.39 -11.70
N ALA A 169 -13.14 1.64 -11.16
CA ALA A 169 -12.95 2.63 -10.10
C ALA A 169 -12.97 4.04 -10.67
N ALA A 170 -14.11 4.72 -10.54
CA ALA A 170 -14.33 6.08 -11.04
C ALA A 170 -13.39 7.13 -10.44
N THR A 171 -12.78 6.85 -9.29
CA THR A 171 -11.85 7.74 -8.58
C THR A 171 -10.42 7.67 -9.12
N LEU A 172 -10.10 6.67 -9.95
CA LEU A 172 -8.75 6.44 -10.44
C LEU A 172 -8.56 7.04 -11.84
N PRO A 173 -7.32 7.45 -12.21
CA PRO A 173 -7.02 7.98 -13.54
C PRO A 173 -7.17 6.88 -14.59
N HIS A 174 -8.35 6.83 -15.22
CA HIS A 174 -8.76 5.78 -16.15
C HIS A 174 -7.78 5.65 -17.32
N ASP A 175 -7.27 6.75 -17.87
CA ASP A 175 -6.35 6.73 -19.02
C ASP A 175 -5.03 6.02 -18.69
N ILE A 176 -4.50 6.22 -17.48
CA ILE A 176 -3.26 5.58 -17.03
C ILE A 176 -3.48 4.08 -16.84
N ILE A 177 -4.60 3.72 -16.21
CA ILE A 177 -4.96 2.32 -15.95
C ILE A 177 -5.20 1.59 -17.28
N ASP A 178 -5.99 2.18 -18.19
CA ASP A 178 -6.30 1.59 -19.48
C ASP A 178 -5.04 1.40 -20.35
N ALA A 179 -4.13 2.39 -20.35
CA ALA A 179 -2.84 2.27 -21.05
C ALA A 179 -1.99 1.11 -20.50
N LEU A 180 -1.97 0.92 -19.18
CA LEU A 180 -1.23 -0.18 -18.53
C LEU A 180 -1.85 -1.55 -18.78
N LEU A 181 -3.18 -1.61 -18.92
CA LEU A 181 -3.90 -2.87 -19.10
C LEU A 181 -3.94 -3.32 -20.56
N THR A 182 -4.01 -2.38 -21.50
CA THR A 182 -4.10 -2.67 -22.94
C THR A 182 -2.72 -2.75 -23.60
N GLY A 183 -1.66 -2.32 -22.90
CA GLY A 183 -0.30 -2.25 -23.45
C GLY A 183 -0.14 -1.18 -24.54
N LYS A 184 -1.15 -0.32 -24.73
CA LYS A 184 -1.05 0.84 -25.63
C LYS A 184 -0.42 1.99 -24.86
N THR A 185 0.90 2.10 -24.95
CA THR A 185 1.55 3.40 -24.78
C THR A 185 1.25 4.23 -26.03
N GLU A 186 0.58 5.37 -25.86
CA GLU A 186 0.56 6.40 -26.91
C GLU A 186 1.98 6.88 -27.24
#